data_AF-A0A933LLN6-F1
#
_entry.id   AF-A0A933LLN6-F1
#
_cell.length_a   1.000
_cell.length_b   1.000
_cell.length_c   1.000
_cell.angle_alpha   90.00
_cell.angle_beta   90.00
_cell.angle_gamma   90.00
#
_symmetry.space_group_name_H-M   'P 1'
#
loop_
_entity.id
_entity.type
_entity.pdbx_description
1 polymer ?
#
loop_
_entity_poly.entity_id
_entity_poly.type
_entity_poly.pdbx_seq_one_letter_code
_entity_poly.pdbx_strand_id
1 'polypeptide(L)' 'MRDFKAVGPALAVLLWGAVGAGAHAFLERADPRVGSTVRTPPAQVRLWFTENLEPAFSSVQVVNEAGQRMDNADSHVD' A
#
# COMPACT_ATOMS: atom_id res chain seq x y z
N MET A 1 -25.98 -15.55 -42.62
CA MET A 1 -26.27 -15.87 -41.20
C MET A 1 -24.96 -15.73 -40.46
N ARG A 2 -24.82 -14.73 -39.58
CA ARG A 2 -23.55 -14.41 -38.90
C ARG A 2 -23.37 -15.31 -37.68
N ASP A 3 -22.18 -15.84 -37.51
CA ASP A 3 -21.85 -16.89 -36.56
C ASP A 3 -21.80 -16.33 -35.11
N PHE A 4 -22.96 -16.21 -34.46
CA PHE A 4 -23.07 -15.69 -33.08
C PHE A 4 -22.45 -16.59 -32.00
N LYS A 5 -21.92 -17.77 -32.38
CA LYS A 5 -21.51 -18.81 -31.43
C LYS A 5 -20.14 -18.55 -30.77
N ALA A 6 -19.33 -17.66 -31.32
CA ALA A 6 -18.02 -17.27 -30.76
C ALA A 6 -18.08 -16.06 -29.80
N VAL A 7 -19.20 -15.32 -29.77
CA VAL A 7 -19.34 -14.09 -28.96
C VAL A 7 -19.51 -14.41 -27.47
N GLY A 8 -20.26 -15.48 -27.15
CA GLY A 8 -20.50 -15.92 -25.77
C GLY A 8 -19.22 -16.25 -24.97
N PRO A 9 -18.33 -17.14 -25.45
CA PRO A 9 -17.11 -17.47 -24.72
C PRO A 9 -16.11 -16.31 -24.65
N ALA A 10 -16.01 -15.48 -25.70
CA ALA A 10 -15.13 -14.31 -25.71
C ALA A 10 -15.57 -13.26 -24.66
N LEU A 11 -16.88 -13.05 -24.51
CA LEU A 11 -17.43 -12.14 -23.51
C LEU A 11 -17.22 -12.65 -22.08
N ALA A 12 -17.33 -13.97 -21.86
CA ALA A 12 -17.08 -14.58 -20.56
C ALA A 12 -15.62 -14.41 -20.09
N VAL A 13 -14.64 -14.55 -20.99
CA VAL A 13 -13.21 -14.33 -20.70
C VAL A 13 -12.93 -12.85 -20.36
N LEU A 14 -13.55 -11.92 -21.09
CA LEU A 14 -13.41 -10.48 -20.84
C LEU A 14 -13.98 -10.06 -19.47
N LEU A 15 -15.12 -10.61 -19.07
CA LEU A 15 -15.73 -10.32 -17.78
C LEU A 15 -14.96 -10.95 -16.62
N TRP A 16 -14.23 -12.04 -16.85
CA TRP A 16 -13.40 -12.67 -15.82
C TRP A 16 -12.10 -11.89 -15.54
N GLY A 17 -11.59 -11.15 -16.52
CA GLY A 17 -10.46 -10.24 -16.35
C GLY A 17 -10.80 -8.93 -15.61
N ALA A 18 -12.07 -8.64 -15.40
CA ALA A 18 -12.55 -7.42 -14.74
C ALA A 18 -12.67 -7.55 -13.21
N VAL A 19 -12.05 -8.57 -12.60
CA VAL A 19 -11.90 -8.63 -11.14
C VAL A 19 -11.05 -7.42 -10.74
N GLY A 20 -11.61 -6.55 -9.88
CA GLY A 20 -10.99 -5.29 -9.53
C GLY A 20 -9.55 -5.47 -9.07
N ALA A 21 -8.62 -4.80 -9.75
CA ALA A 21 -7.25 -4.68 -9.26
C ALA A 21 -7.30 -3.90 -7.94
N GLY A 22 -6.99 -4.56 -6.83
CA GLY A 22 -6.76 -3.93 -5.54
C GLY A 22 -5.47 -3.10 -5.58
N ALA A 23 -5.42 -2.06 -6.42
CA ALA A 23 -4.18 -1.34 -6.75
C ALA A 23 -3.78 -0.29 -5.69
N HIS A 24 -4.57 -0.11 -4.63
CA HIS A 24 -4.23 0.81 -3.57
C HIS A 24 -3.39 0.09 -2.51
N ALA A 25 -2.20 0.62 -2.23
CA ALA A 25 -1.34 0.14 -1.16
C ALA A 25 -1.93 0.57 0.20
N PHE A 26 -2.44 -0.38 0.98
CA PHE A 26 -2.95 -0.12 2.33
C PHE A 26 -1.92 -0.52 3.38
N LEU A 27 -1.89 0.19 4.51
CA LEU A 27 -1.05 -0.19 5.64
C LEU A 27 -1.59 -1.49 6.25
N GLU A 28 -0.80 -2.56 6.16
CA GLU A 28 -1.13 -3.87 6.71
C GLU A 28 -0.61 -4.01 8.15
N ARG A 29 0.60 -3.52 8.41
CA ARG A 29 1.26 -3.62 9.71
C ARG A 29 2.15 -2.42 9.97
N ALA A 30 2.31 -2.07 11.26
CA ALA A 30 3.28 -1.09 11.72
C ALA A 30 4.03 -1.60 12.96
N ASP A 31 5.27 -1.18 13.09
CA ASP A 31 6.11 -1.37 14.26
C ASP A 31 6.84 -0.05 14.58
N PRO A 32 6.55 0.62 15.72
CA PRO A 32 5.60 0.24 16.76
C PRO A 32 4.15 0.11 16.27
N ARG A 33 3.33 -0.69 16.98
CA ARG A 33 1.93 -0.91 16.61
C ARG A 33 1.16 0.40 16.64
N VAL A 34 0.25 0.59 15.68
CA VAL A 34 -0.68 1.73 15.66
C VAL A 34 -1.41 1.85 17.00
N GLY A 35 -1.43 3.06 17.56
CA GLY A 35 -2.07 3.35 18.84
C GLY A 35 -1.32 2.84 20.07
N SER A 36 -0.11 2.31 19.91
CA SER A 36 0.72 1.90 21.05
C SER A 36 1.52 3.05 21.64
N THR A 37 1.87 2.91 22.91
CA THR A 37 2.89 3.74 23.57
C THR A 37 4.05 2.84 23.96
N VAL A 38 5.25 3.21 23.54
CA VAL A 38 6.49 2.49 23.86
C VAL A 38 7.26 3.23 24.94
N ARG A 39 7.97 2.50 25.80
CA ARG A 39 8.73 3.08 26.93
C ARG A 39 10.05 3.72 26.51
N THR A 40 10.61 3.26 25.40
CA THR A 40 11.89 3.72 24.86
C THR A 40 11.67 4.13 23.41
N PRO A 41 12.24 5.25 22.96
CA PRO A 41 12.19 5.64 21.55
C PRO A 41 12.75 4.52 20.67
N PRO A 42 12.04 4.10 19.62
CA PRO A 42 12.53 3.07 18.70
C PRO A 42 13.63 3.65 17.80
N ALA A 43 14.56 2.80 17.38
CA ALA A 43 15.60 3.20 16.42
C ALA A 43 15.04 3.46 15.00
N GLN A 44 13.91 2.85 14.66
CA GLN A 44 13.22 3.01 13.38
C GLN A 44 11.72 2.75 13.54
N VAL A 45 10.92 3.31 12.63
CA VAL A 45 9.53 2.93 12.40
C VAL A 45 9.47 2.08 11.14
N ARG A 46 8.80 0.94 11.19
CA ARG A 46 8.57 0.08 10.03
C ARG A 46 7.09 0.02 9.69
N LEU A 47 6.78 0.16 8.39
CA LEU A 47 5.44 0.11 7.84
C LEU A 47 5.43 -0.93 6.72
N TRP A 48 4.48 -1.86 6.78
CA TRP A 48 4.26 -2.84 5.72
C TRP A 48 2.95 -2.53 5.02
N PHE A 49 3.00 -2.52 3.69
CA PHE A 49 1.86 -2.25 2.85
C PHE A 49 1.43 -3.51 2.09
N THR A 50 0.16 -3.57 1.71
CA THR A 50 -0.41 -4.69 0.96
C THR A 50 0.15 -4.84 -0.46
N GLU A 51 0.75 -3.77 -0.99
CA GLU A 51 1.31 -3.69 -2.34
C GLU A 51 2.72 -3.07 -2.31
N ASN A 52 3.50 -3.32 -3.35
CA ASN A 52 4.83 -2.72 -3.50
C ASN A 52 4.71 -1.20 -3.68
N LEU A 53 5.64 -0.46 -3.05
CA LEU A 53 5.73 0.98 -3.16
C LEU A 53 6.82 1.39 -4.15
N GLU A 54 6.58 2.48 -4.89
CA GLU A 54 7.60 3.10 -5.73
C GLU A 54 8.46 4.05 -4.86
N PRO A 55 9.77 3.78 -4.66
CA PRO A 55 10.59 4.52 -3.71
C PRO A 55 10.68 6.02 -4.01
N ALA A 56 10.73 6.41 -5.29
CA ALA A 56 10.86 7.81 -5.67
C ALA A 56 9.62 8.66 -5.37
N PHE A 57 8.45 8.01 -5.17
CA PHE A 57 7.17 8.69 -4.92
C PHE A 57 6.58 8.39 -3.55
N SER A 58 7.33 7.72 -2.68
CA SER A 58 6.88 7.32 -1.33
C SER A 58 7.64 8.11 -0.26
N SER A 59 6.94 8.59 0.76
CA SER A 59 7.55 9.30 1.88
C SER A 59 6.84 9.02 3.20
N VAL A 60 7.59 9.08 4.29
CA VAL A 60 7.09 8.94 5.67
C VAL A 60 7.70 10.06 6.51
N GLN A 61 6.92 10.57 7.47
CA GLN A 61 7.37 11.54 8.46
C GLN A 61 6.89 11.14 9.86
N VAL A 62 7.79 11.14 10.83
CA VAL A 62 7.45 11.07 12.26
C VAL A 62 7.36 12.49 12.79
N VAL A 63 6.21 12.83 13.40
CA VAL A 63 5.96 14.17 13.94
C VAL A 63 5.53 14.12 15.41
N ASN A 64 5.78 15.19 16.15
CA ASN A 64 5.21 15.38 17.50
C ASN A 64 3.81 16.02 17.45
N GLU A 65 3.21 16.25 18.62
CA GLU A 65 1.89 16.87 18.77
C GLU A 65 1.80 18.29 18.18
N ALA A 66 2.93 19.00 18.09
CA ALA A 66 3.02 20.32 17.47
C ALA A 66 3.24 20.26 15.95
N GLY A 67 3.26 19.06 15.34
CA GLY A 67 3.52 18.85 13.92
C GLY A 67 4.99 19.00 13.51
N GLN A 68 5.91 19.08 14.48
CA GLN A 68 7.34 19.19 14.21
C GLN A 68 7.91 17.82 13.87
N ARG A 69 8.74 17.78 12.83
CA ARG A 69 9.43 16.56 12.39
C ARG A 69 10.44 16.09 13.44
N MET A 70 10.39 14.79 13.76
CA MET A 70 11.19 14.13 14.81
C MET A 70 12.02 12.94 14.29
N ASP A 71 12.08 12.75 12.96
CA ASP A 71 12.95 11.76 12.31
C ASP A 71 14.15 12.42 11.60
N ASN A 72 15.05 11.58 11.07
CA ASN A 72 16.27 12.01 10.40
C ASN A 72 16.08 12.34 8.91
N ALA A 73 14.85 12.29 8.39
CA ALA A 73 14.56 12.43 6.97
C ALA A 73 15.23 11.40 6.03
N ASP A 74 15.39 10.18 6.51
CA ASP A 74 16.07 9.06 5.84
C ASP A 74 15.13 7.88 5.55
N SER A 75 13.83 8.14 5.35
CA SER A 75 12.85 7.11 4.99
C SER A 75 13.21 6.44 3.67
N HIS A 76 13.14 5.11 3.63
CA HIS A 76 13.36 4.31 2.44
C HIS A 76 12.29 3.21 2.33
N VAL A 77 12.11 2.71 1.11
CA VAL A 77 11.39 1.48 0.83
C VAL A 77 12.45 0.38 0.68
N ASP A 78 12.19 -0.77 1.30
CA ASP A 78 13.05 -1.97 1.25
C ASP A 78 13.02 -2.67 -0.12
#